data_AF-T2M7W1-F1
#
_entry.id   AF-T2M7W1-F1
#
_cell.length_a   1.000
_cell.length_b   1.000
_cell.length_c   1.000
_cell.angle_alpha   90.00
_cell.angle_beta   90.00
_cell.angle_gamma   90.00
#
_symmetry.space_group_name_H-M   'P 1'
#
loop_
_entity.id
_entity.type
_entity.pdbx_description
1 polymer ?
#
loop_
_entity_poly.entity_id
_entity_poly.type
_entity_poly.pdbx_seq_one_letter_code
_entity_poly.pdbx_strand_id
1 'polypeptide(L)'
;YIDEVYEKELYDFFYCKEDDGSLMKNRTVKHFGYEFIYGSNNIDRSKPLSQKIPSVCDRLLEKMFSDNIIDFMPDQLTVNQYRPGQGIPSHIDTHSAFEDGIVSLSLNSQVTMDFKKSSNELVPVILYPRSLLVMKGESRYQWNHGITPRKFDIVYTTSQLNSTAEQDFFTEEHLTLRERRIRISLTFRKIRFTPCICKFTEKCDSQIINQNNVLLPITPIEAMHLEDKHVVKVYEQIAMHFSDTRHSPWPRVKRFLNNLKNGSIVADVGCGNGKYLGVNPDLVSIGSDRSINLISICKERNFEVCISDCLTLPYRSNVFDAVICIAVIHHLSTQTRRLQAVEELIRIVNTNGLVLIYVWAIEQDNEKNLNLCENSRIESPNICISSNGSTDKLCCDKFSYDAITIESRKKIEISEGRNTFQQQDLLIPWHLKEEKCKTEEIFHRFYHVFVKGELEELCSHIPFVKIEDV
;
A
#
# COMPACT_ATOMS: atom_id res chain seq x y z
N TYR A 1 22.20 -33.08 7.52
CA TYR A 1 21.55 -32.68 8.79
C TYR A 1 21.01 -33.91 9.51
N ILE A 2 20.31 -34.80 8.80
CA ILE A 2 19.97 -36.15 9.32
C ILE A 2 20.87 -37.22 8.70
N ASP A 3 20.91 -38.40 9.32
CA ASP A 3 21.54 -39.59 8.77
C ASP A 3 20.62 -40.33 7.77
N GLU A 4 21.17 -41.31 7.06
CA GLU A 4 20.45 -42.10 6.05
C GLU A 4 19.36 -43.01 6.66
N VAL A 5 19.60 -43.51 7.88
CA VAL A 5 18.64 -44.39 8.58
C VAL A 5 17.37 -43.62 8.91
N TYR A 6 17.53 -42.42 9.46
CA TYR A 6 16.40 -41.56 9.83
C TYR A 6 15.71 -40.96 8.61
N GLU A 7 16.44 -40.68 7.53
CA GLU A 7 15.82 -40.32 6.24
C GLU A 7 14.88 -41.41 5.74
N LYS A 8 15.31 -42.67 5.80
CA LYS A 8 14.49 -43.81 5.38
C LYS A 8 13.22 -43.93 6.22
N GLU A 9 13.33 -43.81 7.54
CA GLU A 9 12.18 -43.82 8.45
C GLU A 9 11.17 -42.71 8.11
N LEU A 10 11.63 -41.47 7.94
CA LEU A 10 10.78 -40.34 7.56
C LEU A 10 10.18 -40.52 6.16
N TYR A 11 10.96 -41.03 5.20
CA TYR A 11 10.50 -41.30 3.85
C TYR A 11 9.37 -42.34 3.86
N ASP A 12 9.57 -43.48 4.51
CA ASP A 12 8.58 -44.56 4.58
C ASP A 12 7.28 -44.10 5.27
N PHE A 13 7.38 -43.23 6.28
CA PHE A 13 6.22 -42.67 6.98
C PHE A 13 5.43 -41.66 6.13
N PHE A 14 6.13 -40.75 5.43
CA PHE A 14 5.50 -39.64 4.72
C PHE A 14 5.25 -39.89 3.23
N TYR A 15 5.75 -40.99 2.68
CA TYR A 15 5.51 -41.36 1.29
C TYR A 15 4.02 -41.57 1.03
N CYS A 16 3.46 -40.79 0.12
CA CYS A 16 2.06 -40.92 -0.28
C CYS A 16 1.94 -41.87 -1.46
N LYS A 17 1.16 -42.95 -1.30
CA LYS A 17 0.66 -43.77 -2.41
C LYS A 17 -0.42 -42.99 -3.16
N GLU A 18 -0.75 -43.41 -4.39
CA GLU A 18 -1.52 -42.60 -5.35
C GLU A 18 -2.93 -42.18 -4.87
N ASP A 19 -3.48 -42.82 -3.82
CA ASP A 19 -4.81 -42.54 -3.26
C ASP A 19 -4.82 -41.81 -1.88
N ASP A 20 -3.66 -41.49 -1.28
CA ASP A 20 -3.58 -41.10 0.15
C ASP A 20 -3.54 -39.57 0.43
N GLY A 21 -3.69 -38.71 -0.59
CA GLY A 21 -3.54 -37.25 -0.43
C GLY A 21 -4.46 -36.41 -1.29
N SER A 22 -4.64 -35.13 -0.93
CA SER A 22 -5.32 -34.17 -1.81
C SER A 22 -4.43 -33.90 -3.03
N LEU A 23 -4.81 -34.44 -4.18
CA LEU A 23 -4.11 -34.19 -5.44
C LEU A 23 -4.26 -32.71 -5.80
N MET A 24 -3.19 -31.94 -5.64
CA MET A 24 -3.06 -30.65 -6.29
C MET A 24 -2.59 -30.88 -7.72
N LYS A 25 -2.98 -30.01 -8.67
CA LYS A 25 -2.70 -30.15 -10.12
C LYS A 25 -1.23 -30.55 -10.46
N ASN A 26 -0.27 -30.20 -9.60
CA ASN A 26 1.16 -30.36 -9.86
C ASN A 26 1.98 -31.09 -8.76
N ARG A 27 1.41 -31.55 -7.65
CA ARG A 27 2.13 -32.31 -6.57
C ARG A 27 1.15 -32.92 -5.56
N THR A 28 1.60 -33.89 -4.76
CA THR A 28 0.83 -34.40 -3.61
C THR A 28 1.19 -33.61 -2.35
N VAL A 29 0.19 -33.20 -1.57
CA VAL A 29 0.40 -32.43 -0.33
C VAL A 29 -0.39 -33.00 0.84
N LYS A 30 0.21 -32.95 2.03
CA LYS A 30 -0.44 -33.31 3.30
C LYS A 30 -0.09 -32.30 4.40
N HIS A 31 -1.04 -32.05 5.29
CA HIS A 31 -0.91 -31.08 6.38
C HIS A 31 -1.08 -31.74 7.75
N PHE A 32 -0.33 -31.24 8.72
CA PHE A 32 -0.43 -31.63 10.13
C PHE A 32 -0.42 -30.37 11.01
N GLY A 33 -1.12 -30.44 12.15
CA GLY A 33 -1.37 -29.32 13.05
C GLY A 33 -2.46 -28.40 12.53
N TYR A 34 -2.24 -27.80 11.36
CA TYR A 34 -3.19 -26.91 10.71
C TYR A 34 -3.18 -27.10 9.19
N GLU A 35 -4.36 -27.00 8.58
CA GLU A 35 -4.52 -27.04 7.13
C GLU A 35 -4.11 -25.70 6.51
N PHE A 36 -3.33 -25.75 5.44
CA PHE A 36 -3.05 -24.56 4.62
C PHE A 36 -4.11 -24.46 3.52
N ILE A 37 -4.85 -23.35 3.54
CA ILE A 37 -5.95 -23.08 2.62
C ILE A 37 -5.39 -22.37 1.39
N TYR A 38 -5.17 -23.12 0.31
CA TYR A 38 -4.54 -22.60 -0.92
C TYR A 38 -5.33 -21.50 -1.63
N GLY A 39 -6.65 -21.44 -1.45
CA GLY A 39 -7.47 -20.36 -2.04
C GLY A 39 -7.18 -18.99 -1.43
N SER A 40 -6.89 -18.93 -0.13
CA SER A 40 -6.55 -17.70 0.60
C SER A 40 -5.05 -17.59 0.91
N ASN A 41 -4.26 -18.59 0.54
CA ASN A 41 -2.87 -18.80 0.98
C ASN A 41 -2.70 -18.57 2.49
N ASN A 42 -3.64 -19.03 3.31
CA ASN A 42 -3.61 -18.76 4.76
C ASN A 42 -4.06 -20.00 5.56
N ILE A 43 -4.17 -19.84 6.88
CA ILE A 43 -4.63 -20.87 7.81
C ILE A 43 -5.85 -20.34 8.57
N ASP A 44 -6.84 -21.20 8.77
CA ASP A 44 -7.92 -20.96 9.73
C ASP A 44 -7.46 -21.33 11.15
N ARG A 45 -7.08 -20.32 11.94
CA ARG A 45 -6.59 -20.48 13.32
C ARG A 45 -7.63 -21.08 14.26
N SER A 46 -8.92 -20.97 13.91
CA SER A 46 -10.02 -21.53 14.70
C SER A 46 -10.24 -23.03 14.47
N LYS A 47 -9.60 -23.61 13.44
CA LYS A 47 -9.79 -25.00 13.03
C LYS A 47 -8.46 -25.76 12.95
N PRO A 48 -7.82 -26.07 14.09
CA PRO A 48 -6.69 -26.99 14.09
C PRO A 48 -7.12 -28.37 13.58
N LEU A 49 -6.22 -29.06 12.87
CA LEU A 49 -6.41 -30.43 12.45
C LEU A 49 -6.33 -31.37 13.65
N SER A 50 -7.08 -32.47 13.62
CA SER A 50 -6.99 -33.53 14.62
C SER A 50 -5.62 -34.20 14.65
N GLN A 51 -4.97 -34.32 13.48
CA GLN A 51 -3.62 -34.85 13.34
C GLN A 51 -2.59 -33.74 13.63
N LYS A 52 -1.94 -33.83 14.79
CA LYS A 52 -0.77 -33.00 15.13
C LYS A 52 0.46 -33.43 14.33
N ILE A 53 1.56 -32.67 14.46
CA ILE A 53 2.86 -33.08 13.93
C ILE A 53 3.20 -34.48 14.49
N PRO A 54 3.47 -35.49 13.64
CA PRO A 54 3.69 -36.86 14.10
C PRO A 54 4.98 -37.01 14.92
N SER A 55 4.97 -37.89 15.92
CA SER A 55 6.11 -38.09 16.85
C SER A 55 7.38 -38.61 16.19
N VAL A 56 7.29 -39.18 14.98
CA VAL A 56 8.48 -39.50 14.16
C VAL A 56 9.35 -38.26 13.90
N CYS A 57 8.80 -37.05 14.02
CA CYS A 57 9.52 -35.78 13.90
C CYS A 57 10.15 -35.29 15.20
N ASP A 58 9.84 -35.86 16.37
CA ASP A 58 10.24 -35.30 17.67
C ASP A 58 11.77 -35.20 17.79
N ARG A 59 12.49 -36.27 17.43
CA ARG A 59 13.96 -36.30 17.36
C ARG A 59 14.52 -35.17 16.47
N LEU A 60 13.87 -34.88 15.35
CA LEU A 60 14.29 -33.80 14.46
C LEU A 60 14.06 -32.42 15.10
N LEU A 61 12.88 -32.20 15.68
CA LEU A 61 12.48 -30.93 16.29
C LEU A 61 13.34 -30.60 17.52
N GLU A 62 13.58 -31.59 18.38
CA GLU A 62 14.49 -31.45 19.54
C GLU A 62 15.91 -31.10 19.10
N LYS A 63 16.40 -31.74 18.02
CA LYS A 63 17.70 -31.41 17.44
C LYS A 63 17.73 -29.98 16.89
N MET A 64 16.72 -29.56 16.11
CA MET A 64 16.64 -28.19 15.59
C MET A 64 16.63 -27.14 16.71
N PHE A 65 15.94 -27.44 17.81
CA PHE A 65 15.89 -26.55 18.97
C PHE A 65 17.25 -26.51 19.69
N SER A 66 17.86 -27.67 19.94
CA SER A 66 19.18 -27.78 20.59
C SER A 66 20.30 -27.11 19.79
N ASP A 67 20.24 -27.19 18.46
CA ASP A 67 21.18 -26.56 17.54
C ASP A 67 20.92 -25.04 17.36
N ASN A 68 19.95 -24.45 18.07
CA ASN A 68 19.50 -23.05 17.95
C ASN A 68 19.06 -22.65 16.52
N ILE A 69 18.53 -23.60 15.76
CA ILE A 69 18.02 -23.35 14.40
C ILE A 69 16.64 -22.69 14.47
N ILE A 70 15.79 -23.15 15.39
CA ILE A 70 14.44 -22.64 15.62
C ILE A 70 14.34 -21.95 16.98
N ASP A 71 13.67 -20.81 17.02
CA ASP A 71 13.43 -20.06 18.26
C ASP A 71 12.13 -20.51 18.96
N PHE A 72 11.24 -21.16 18.21
CA PHE A 72 9.95 -21.66 18.68
C PHE A 72 9.70 -23.06 18.13
N MET A 73 9.06 -23.92 18.94
CA MET A 73 8.61 -25.23 18.46
C MET A 73 7.50 -25.08 17.41
N PRO A 74 7.70 -25.59 16.18
CA PRO A 74 6.70 -25.57 15.12
C PRO A 74 5.40 -26.26 15.56
N ASP A 75 4.27 -25.71 15.14
CA ASP A 75 2.93 -26.29 15.36
C ASP A 75 2.19 -26.58 14.04
N GLN A 76 2.84 -26.32 12.90
CA GLN A 76 2.33 -26.63 11.57
C GLN A 76 3.40 -27.34 10.73
N LEU A 77 3.03 -28.45 10.08
CA LEU A 77 3.87 -29.17 9.12
C LEU A 77 3.14 -29.35 7.78
N THR A 78 3.81 -29.00 6.67
CA THR A 78 3.38 -29.33 5.31
C THR A 78 4.34 -30.33 4.67
N VAL A 79 3.81 -31.46 4.23
CA VAL A 79 4.54 -32.50 3.49
C VAL A 79 4.25 -32.35 2.01
N ASN A 80 5.27 -32.16 1.20
CA ASN A 80 5.14 -32.06 -0.26
C ASN A 80 5.90 -33.21 -0.93
N GLN A 81 5.23 -33.97 -1.79
CA GLN A 81 5.84 -35.00 -2.63
C GLN A 81 5.83 -34.57 -4.09
N TYR A 82 7.01 -34.51 -4.69
CA TYR A 82 7.24 -34.10 -6.07
C TYR A 82 7.74 -35.28 -6.89
N ARG A 83 7.09 -35.56 -8.02
CA ARG A 83 7.59 -36.46 -9.06
C ARG A 83 8.44 -35.69 -10.09
N PRO A 84 9.27 -36.37 -10.90
CA PRO A 84 10.06 -35.69 -11.93
C PRO A 84 9.18 -34.87 -12.89
N GLY A 85 9.54 -33.60 -13.12
CA GLY A 85 8.74 -32.66 -13.91
C GLY A 85 7.78 -31.80 -13.08
N GLN A 86 7.48 -32.18 -11.83
CA GLN A 86 6.65 -31.38 -10.94
C GLN A 86 7.44 -30.29 -10.22
N GLY A 87 6.72 -29.30 -9.70
CA GLY A 87 7.30 -28.14 -9.03
C GLY A 87 6.29 -27.36 -8.21
N ILE A 88 6.72 -26.23 -7.69
CA ILE A 88 5.87 -25.26 -6.97
C ILE A 88 6.14 -23.87 -7.54
N PRO A 89 5.08 -23.11 -7.91
CA PRO A 89 5.26 -21.74 -8.38
C PRO A 89 6.04 -20.88 -7.38
N SER A 90 6.74 -19.87 -7.91
CA SER A 90 7.42 -18.87 -7.10
C SER A 90 6.41 -18.15 -6.20
N HIS A 91 6.61 -18.21 -4.88
CA HIS A 91 5.73 -17.60 -3.89
C HIS A 91 6.49 -17.21 -2.63
N ILE A 92 5.83 -16.47 -1.74
CA ILE A 92 6.30 -16.17 -0.40
C ILE A 92 5.30 -16.74 0.61
N ASP A 93 5.79 -17.30 1.72
CA ASP A 93 4.92 -17.78 2.78
C ASP A 93 4.25 -16.59 3.47
N THR A 94 2.93 -16.66 3.64
CA THR A 94 2.10 -15.56 4.16
C THR A 94 2.62 -15.01 5.49
N HIS A 95 2.77 -13.69 5.57
CA HIS A 95 3.39 -13.02 6.72
C HIS A 95 2.49 -13.11 7.95
N SER A 96 1.18 -12.93 7.76
CA SER A 96 0.21 -13.03 8.86
C SER A 96 0.08 -14.45 9.41
N ALA A 97 0.30 -15.48 8.58
CA ALA A 97 0.06 -16.88 8.94
C ALA A 97 1.16 -17.46 9.82
N PHE A 98 2.42 -17.09 9.57
CA PHE A 98 3.58 -17.76 10.16
C PHE A 98 4.59 -16.79 10.75
N GLU A 99 5.22 -17.21 11.85
CA GLU A 99 6.35 -16.53 12.47
C GLU A 99 7.59 -16.51 11.55
N ASP A 100 8.66 -15.85 12.00
CA ASP A 100 9.97 -15.96 11.35
C ASP A 100 10.61 -17.33 11.66
N GLY A 101 11.50 -17.81 10.78
CA GLY A 101 12.15 -19.12 10.94
C GLY A 101 11.35 -20.28 10.36
N ILE A 102 11.18 -20.27 9.04
CA ILE A 102 10.58 -21.39 8.30
C ILE A 102 11.66 -22.39 7.91
N VAL A 103 11.44 -23.66 8.22
CA VAL A 103 12.45 -24.70 8.03
C VAL A 103 11.91 -25.81 7.12
N SER A 104 12.72 -26.29 6.17
CA SER A 104 12.33 -27.37 5.25
C SER A 104 13.40 -28.46 5.15
N LEU A 105 13.06 -29.69 5.54
CA LEU A 105 13.91 -30.87 5.39
C LEU A 105 13.65 -31.53 4.03
N SER A 106 14.71 -31.81 3.28
CA SER A 106 14.63 -32.48 1.97
C SER A 106 15.01 -33.96 2.07
N LEU A 107 14.19 -34.84 1.50
CA LEU A 107 14.38 -36.29 1.55
C LEU A 107 14.50 -36.90 0.13
N ASN A 108 15.25 -38.01 0.04
CA ASN A 108 15.42 -38.92 -1.09
C ASN A 108 16.16 -38.36 -2.31
N SER A 109 15.66 -37.27 -2.91
CA SER A 109 16.24 -36.69 -4.13
C SER A 109 16.55 -35.22 -3.94
N GLN A 110 17.68 -34.79 -4.51
CA GLN A 110 18.00 -33.37 -4.59
C GLN A 110 17.03 -32.63 -5.50
N VAL A 111 16.96 -31.31 -5.31
CA VAL A 111 16.29 -30.39 -6.24
C VAL A 111 16.92 -29.01 -6.17
N THR A 112 16.86 -28.25 -7.27
CA THR A 112 17.15 -26.81 -7.24
C THR A 112 15.89 -26.00 -6.88
N MET A 113 15.98 -25.21 -5.82
CA MET A 113 14.98 -24.22 -5.42
C MET A 113 15.46 -22.83 -5.83
N ASP A 114 14.62 -22.11 -6.55
CA ASP A 114 14.91 -20.77 -7.05
C ASP A 114 14.44 -19.74 -6.01
N PHE A 115 15.35 -18.89 -5.52
CA PHE A 115 15.02 -17.71 -4.71
C PHE A 115 15.08 -16.45 -5.58
N LYS A 116 13.99 -15.67 -5.60
CA LYS A 116 13.86 -14.48 -6.45
C LYS A 116 13.36 -13.26 -5.67
N LYS A 117 14.12 -12.17 -5.71
CA LYS A 117 13.75 -10.88 -5.09
C LYS A 117 13.13 -9.91 -6.08
N SER A 118 13.78 -9.73 -7.23
CA SER A 118 13.38 -8.84 -8.34
C SER A 118 13.53 -9.55 -9.69
N SER A 119 13.25 -8.90 -10.83
CA SER A 119 13.44 -9.53 -12.15
C SER A 119 14.88 -9.97 -12.40
N ASN A 120 15.85 -9.27 -11.80
CA ASN A 120 17.28 -9.42 -12.06
C ASN A 120 18.02 -10.14 -10.93
N GLU A 121 17.37 -10.43 -9.81
CA GLU A 121 17.97 -11.09 -8.64
C GLU A 121 17.36 -12.48 -8.46
N LEU A 122 18.09 -13.50 -8.96
CA LEU A 122 17.75 -14.91 -8.88
C LEU A 122 18.94 -15.69 -8.27
N VAL A 123 18.68 -16.43 -7.20
CA VAL A 123 19.66 -17.28 -6.52
C VAL A 123 19.15 -18.73 -6.53
N PRO A 124 19.67 -19.60 -7.41
CA PRO A 124 19.35 -21.02 -7.39
C PRO A 124 20.10 -21.73 -6.25
N VAL A 125 19.36 -22.40 -5.37
CA VAL A 125 19.91 -23.13 -4.22
C VAL A 125 19.66 -24.63 -4.40
N ILE A 126 20.74 -25.42 -4.38
CA ILE A 126 20.64 -26.88 -4.45
C ILE A 126 20.30 -27.44 -3.07
N LEU A 127 19.14 -28.10 -2.97
CA LEU A 127 18.68 -28.77 -1.76
C LEU A 127 18.98 -30.26 -1.88
N TYR A 128 20.06 -30.71 -1.23
CA TYR A 128 20.45 -32.13 -1.20
C TYR A 128 19.52 -32.97 -0.30
N PRO A 129 19.43 -34.29 -0.51
CA PRO A 129 18.82 -35.19 0.46
C PRO A 129 19.46 -35.02 1.84
N ARG A 130 18.67 -35.17 2.90
CA ARG A 130 19.09 -35.00 4.30
C ARG A 130 19.54 -33.59 4.68
N SER A 131 19.37 -32.61 3.80
CA SER A 131 19.69 -31.19 4.08
C SER A 131 18.49 -30.46 4.69
N LEU A 132 18.80 -29.48 5.53
CA LEU A 132 17.82 -28.63 6.20
C LEU A 132 17.97 -27.20 5.67
N LEU A 133 16.95 -26.71 4.96
CA LEU A 133 16.85 -25.32 4.54
C LEU A 133 16.24 -24.51 5.68
N VAL A 134 16.85 -23.37 6.02
CA VAL A 134 16.38 -22.46 7.07
C VAL A 134 16.19 -21.08 6.45
N MET A 135 14.97 -20.57 6.47
CA MET A 135 14.62 -19.23 5.98
C MET A 135 14.27 -18.34 7.17
N LYS A 136 15.11 -17.32 7.40
CA LYS A 136 14.91 -16.28 8.43
C LYS A 136 15.05 -14.88 7.82
N GLY A 137 14.39 -13.89 8.41
CA GLY A 137 14.52 -12.49 8.02
C GLY A 137 14.21 -12.26 6.53
N GLU A 138 15.13 -11.61 5.82
CA GLU A 138 14.94 -11.22 4.41
C GLU A 138 14.59 -12.41 3.51
N SER A 139 15.31 -13.54 3.66
CA SER A 139 15.09 -14.75 2.86
C SER A 139 13.67 -15.34 2.99
N ARG A 140 13.00 -15.09 4.12
CA ARG A 140 11.63 -15.53 4.41
C ARG A 140 10.58 -14.47 4.05
N TYR A 141 10.90 -13.19 4.24
CA TYR A 141 9.93 -12.08 4.19
C TYR A 141 9.98 -11.25 2.91
N GLN A 142 11.02 -11.38 2.09
CA GLN A 142 11.17 -10.56 0.88
C GLN A 142 11.41 -11.40 -0.38
N TRP A 143 12.08 -12.54 -0.24
CA TRP A 143 12.39 -13.41 -1.37
C TRP A 143 11.25 -14.38 -1.64
N ASN A 144 10.86 -14.47 -2.91
CA ASN A 144 9.99 -15.56 -3.35
C ASN A 144 10.84 -16.80 -3.54
N HIS A 145 10.31 -17.97 -3.18
CA HIS A 145 10.95 -19.24 -3.41
C HIS A 145 10.04 -20.14 -4.26
N GLY A 146 10.64 -20.98 -5.09
CA GLY A 146 9.91 -21.86 -5.99
C GLY A 146 10.75 -23.02 -6.49
N ILE A 147 10.10 -24.03 -7.03
CA ILE A 147 10.77 -25.14 -7.72
C ILE A 147 10.22 -25.18 -9.13
N THR A 148 11.04 -24.84 -10.11
CA THR A 148 10.68 -24.88 -11.53
C THR A 148 10.21 -26.29 -11.92
N PRO A 149 9.08 -26.44 -12.63
CA PRO A 149 8.68 -27.73 -13.21
C PRO A 149 9.66 -28.16 -14.33
N ARG A 150 10.59 -29.06 -14.00
CA ARG A 150 11.57 -29.63 -14.94
C ARG A 150 11.98 -31.04 -14.51
N LYS A 151 12.57 -31.81 -15.43
CA LYS A 151 13.03 -33.19 -15.18
C LYS A 151 14.53 -33.28 -14.84
N PHE A 152 15.29 -32.24 -15.13
CA PHE A 152 16.74 -32.19 -14.90
C PHE A 152 17.12 -30.86 -14.25
N ASP A 153 18.10 -30.90 -13.35
CA ASP A 153 18.76 -29.72 -12.80
C ASP A 153 20.18 -29.59 -13.37
N ILE A 154 20.64 -28.36 -13.57
CA ILE A 154 22.03 -28.07 -13.94
C ILE A 154 22.81 -27.91 -12.63
N VAL A 155 23.86 -28.69 -12.43
CA VAL A 155 24.68 -28.67 -11.21
C VAL A 155 26.17 -28.65 -11.52
N TYR A 156 26.94 -28.02 -10.65
CA TYR A 156 28.40 -28.04 -10.72
C TYR A 156 28.94 -29.38 -10.19
N THR A 157 29.93 -29.94 -10.86
CA THR A 157 30.66 -31.13 -10.42
C THR A 157 32.15 -30.81 -10.39
N THR A 158 32.80 -31.17 -9.28
CA THR A 158 34.25 -31.16 -9.14
C THR A 158 34.78 -32.54 -9.49
N SER A 159 35.49 -32.66 -10.61
CA SER A 159 36.28 -33.85 -10.92
C SER A 159 37.66 -33.70 -10.28
N GLN A 160 38.00 -34.58 -9.33
CA GLN A 160 39.39 -34.76 -8.93
C GLN A 160 40.11 -35.50 -10.07
N LEU A 161 40.98 -34.79 -10.80
CA LEU A 161 41.93 -35.43 -11.70
C LEU A 161 42.97 -36.15 -10.83
N ASN A 162 42.98 -37.47 -10.89
CA ASN A 162 44.09 -38.26 -10.36
C ASN A 162 45.31 -38.05 -11.27
N SER A 163 46.10 -36.99 -11.05
CA SER A 163 47.45 -36.90 -11.59
C SER A 163 48.46 -37.24 -10.49
N THR A 164 49.22 -38.30 -10.70
CA THR A 164 50.29 -38.80 -9.83
C THR A 164 51.57 -37.94 -9.89
N ALA A 165 51.43 -36.62 -9.92
CA ALA A 165 52.58 -35.72 -9.85
C ALA A 165 52.20 -34.47 -9.06
N GLU A 166 52.95 -34.23 -7.99
CA GLU A 166 52.91 -33.04 -7.16
C GLU A 166 53.15 -31.79 -8.02
N GLN A 167 52.09 -31.13 -8.49
CA GLN A 167 52.07 -29.69 -8.82
C GLN A 167 50.65 -29.27 -9.24
N ASP A 168 50.14 -28.27 -8.51
CA ASP A 168 48.96 -27.44 -8.76
C ASP A 168 47.57 -28.11 -8.83
N PHE A 169 46.84 -28.04 -7.71
CA PHE A 169 45.41 -28.36 -7.59
C PHE A 169 44.55 -27.30 -8.33
N PHE A 170 44.34 -27.46 -9.63
CA PHE A 170 43.26 -26.76 -10.33
C PHE A 170 41.97 -27.58 -10.23
N THR A 171 41.00 -27.11 -9.44
CA THR A 171 39.64 -27.66 -9.45
C THR A 171 38.88 -27.06 -10.63
N GLU A 172 38.77 -27.79 -11.74
CA GLU A 172 37.82 -27.42 -12.79
C GLU A 172 36.39 -27.76 -12.34
N GLU A 173 35.54 -26.74 -12.25
CA GLU A 173 34.11 -26.90 -12.05
C GLU A 173 33.42 -27.09 -13.40
N HIS A 174 32.91 -28.29 -13.65
CA HIS A 174 32.17 -28.59 -14.87
C HIS A 174 30.66 -28.63 -14.59
N LEU A 175 29.86 -28.07 -15.50
CA LEU A 175 28.40 -28.15 -15.45
C LEU A 175 27.93 -29.52 -15.94
N THR A 176 27.05 -30.17 -15.18
CA THR A 176 26.39 -31.42 -15.60
C THR A 176 24.89 -31.35 -15.37
N LEU A 177 24.16 -32.25 -16.03
CA LEU A 177 22.73 -32.44 -15.85
C LEU A 177 22.48 -33.57 -14.84
N ARG A 178 21.66 -33.27 -13.83
CA ARG A 178 21.22 -34.24 -12.84
C ARG A 178 19.73 -34.50 -12.98
N GLU A 179 19.37 -35.75 -13.24
CA GLU A 179 17.96 -36.17 -13.32
C GLU A 179 17.27 -36.05 -11.96
N ARG A 180 16.07 -35.46 -11.94
CA ARG A 180 15.22 -35.40 -10.75
C ARG A 180 14.55 -36.74 -10.53
N ARG A 181 14.46 -37.15 -9.26
CA ARG A 181 13.67 -38.31 -8.82
C ARG A 181 12.56 -37.86 -7.88
N ILE A 182 11.81 -38.81 -7.32
CA ILE A 182 10.79 -38.49 -6.31
C ILE A 182 11.46 -37.79 -5.12
N ARG A 183 10.98 -36.61 -4.75
CA ARG A 183 11.45 -35.85 -3.59
C ARG A 183 10.29 -35.62 -2.63
N ILE A 184 10.55 -35.83 -1.35
CA ILE A 184 9.65 -35.41 -0.27
C ILE A 184 10.30 -34.25 0.47
N SER A 185 9.52 -33.23 0.84
CA SER A 185 9.96 -32.21 1.79
C SER A 185 8.99 -32.01 2.92
N LEU A 186 9.56 -31.86 4.12
CA LEU A 186 8.84 -31.58 5.36
C LEU A 186 9.10 -30.12 5.75
N THR A 187 8.12 -29.25 5.55
CA THR A 187 8.22 -27.82 5.88
C THR A 187 7.52 -27.53 7.20
N PHE A 188 8.29 -27.12 8.20
CA PHE A 188 7.86 -26.83 9.55
C PHE A 188 7.73 -25.32 9.77
N ARG A 189 6.64 -24.90 10.42
CA ARG A 189 6.33 -23.51 10.70
C ARG A 189 5.69 -23.34 12.07
N LYS A 190 5.88 -22.16 12.64
CA LYS A 190 5.15 -21.69 13.82
C LYS A 190 4.04 -20.75 13.37
N ILE A 191 2.81 -21.00 13.79
CA ILE A 191 1.68 -20.12 13.48
C ILE A 191 1.80 -18.82 14.24
N ARG A 192 1.54 -17.73 13.51
CA ARG A 192 1.47 -16.38 14.04
C ARG A 192 0.02 -16.04 14.40
N PHE A 193 -0.20 -15.59 15.62
CA PHE A 193 -1.52 -15.19 16.13
C PHE A 193 -1.76 -13.68 16.10
N THR A 194 -0.69 -12.88 16.01
CA THR A 194 -0.75 -11.41 15.95
C THR A 194 -0.47 -10.92 14.53
N PRO A 195 -0.90 -9.70 14.14
CA PRO A 195 -0.52 -9.13 12.84
C PRO A 195 1.00 -9.03 12.69
N CYS A 196 1.51 -9.31 11.48
CA CYS A 196 2.94 -9.21 11.21
C CYS A 196 3.39 -7.74 11.08
N ILE A 197 4.41 -7.37 11.85
CA ILE A 197 5.00 -6.02 11.90
C ILE A 197 6.42 -5.98 11.31
N CYS A 198 6.76 -6.91 10.41
CA CYS A 198 8.09 -6.97 9.81
C CYS A 198 8.43 -5.69 9.01
N LYS A 199 9.73 -5.41 8.85
CA LYS A 199 10.23 -4.26 8.06
C LYS A 199 9.96 -4.35 6.54
N PHE A 200 9.49 -5.49 6.05
CA PHE A 200 9.27 -5.78 4.63
C PHE A 200 7.82 -5.49 4.23
N THR A 201 7.40 -4.24 4.38
CA THR A 201 6.00 -3.80 4.30
C THR A 201 5.37 -4.09 2.94
N GLU A 202 6.12 -3.94 1.85
CA GLU A 202 5.69 -4.16 0.45
C GLU A 202 5.27 -5.59 0.11
N LYS A 203 5.70 -6.58 0.92
CA LYS A 203 5.35 -8.00 0.75
C LYS A 203 4.50 -8.55 1.90
N CYS A 204 4.27 -7.76 2.93
CA CYS A 204 3.60 -8.20 4.15
C CYS A 204 2.08 -8.09 4.05
N ASP A 205 1.37 -9.21 3.89
CA ASP A 205 -0.10 -9.22 3.79
C ASP A 205 -0.79 -8.58 5.00
N SER A 206 -0.28 -8.73 6.23
CA SER A 206 -0.80 -7.98 7.41
C SER A 206 -0.76 -6.46 7.26
N GLN A 207 0.15 -5.94 6.42
CA GLN A 207 0.37 -4.51 6.22
C GLN A 207 -0.14 -4.04 4.84
N ILE A 208 -0.22 -4.94 3.84
CA ILE A 208 -0.78 -4.73 2.50
C ILE A 208 -2.31 -4.85 2.50
N ILE A 209 -2.91 -5.73 3.32
CA ILE A 209 -4.39 -5.83 3.42
C ILE A 209 -5.00 -4.49 3.91
N ASN A 210 -4.20 -3.66 4.61
CA ASN A 210 -4.50 -2.24 4.91
C ASN A 210 -4.37 -1.28 3.70
N GLN A 211 -4.21 -1.75 2.46
CA GLN A 211 -4.32 -0.95 1.22
C GLN A 211 -5.63 -1.22 0.46
N ASN A 212 -6.24 -2.41 0.59
CA ASN A 212 -7.50 -2.75 -0.11
C ASN A 212 -8.76 -2.71 0.78
N ASN A 213 -8.60 -2.66 2.11
CA ASN A 213 -9.66 -2.37 3.08
C ASN A 213 -9.28 -1.12 3.89
N VAL A 214 -9.08 0.00 3.20
CA VAL A 214 -8.90 1.28 3.88
C VAL A 214 -10.25 1.66 4.48
N LEU A 215 -10.33 1.78 5.80
CA LEU A 215 -11.54 2.16 6.51
C LEU A 215 -11.51 3.66 6.80
N LEU A 216 -12.70 4.27 6.91
CA LEU A 216 -12.78 5.65 7.38
C LEU A 216 -12.14 5.78 8.78
N PRO A 217 -11.31 6.82 8.99
CA PRO A 217 -10.68 7.05 10.27
C PRO A 217 -11.73 7.56 11.27
N ILE A 218 -11.75 6.99 12.48
CA ILE A 218 -12.59 7.46 13.58
C ILE A 218 -11.77 8.17 14.67
N THR A 219 -10.45 7.99 14.66
CA THR A 219 -9.55 8.68 15.59
C THR A 219 -8.64 9.67 14.86
N PRO A 220 -8.16 10.74 15.53
CA PRO A 220 -7.15 11.63 14.96
C PRO A 220 -5.88 10.92 14.49
N ILE A 221 -5.47 9.86 15.19
CA ILE A 221 -4.27 9.08 14.86
C ILE A 221 -4.50 8.31 13.55
N GLU A 222 -5.65 7.66 13.38
CA GLU A 222 -6.00 6.96 12.13
C GLU A 222 -6.06 7.95 10.95
N ALA A 223 -6.67 9.13 11.15
CA ALA A 223 -6.76 10.19 10.14
C ALA A 223 -5.36 10.63 9.68
N MET A 224 -4.46 10.91 10.62
CA MET A 224 -3.08 11.26 10.32
C MET A 224 -2.34 10.16 9.55
N HIS A 225 -2.54 8.89 9.89
CA HIS A 225 -1.91 7.76 9.19
C HIS A 225 -2.44 7.61 7.77
N LEU A 226 -3.75 7.77 7.57
CA LEU A 226 -4.37 7.72 6.25
C LEU A 226 -3.80 8.82 5.34
N GLU A 227 -3.76 10.06 5.85
CA GLU A 227 -3.25 11.23 5.14
C GLU A 227 -1.74 11.12 4.86
N ASP A 228 -0.93 10.67 5.84
CA ASP A 228 0.51 10.46 5.63
C ASP A 228 0.77 9.48 4.48
N LYS A 229 0.03 8.37 4.45
CA LYS A 229 0.19 7.31 3.46
C LYS A 229 -0.36 7.68 2.08
N HIS A 230 -1.57 8.24 2.03
CA HIS A 230 -2.31 8.45 0.79
C HIS A 230 -2.33 9.91 0.32
N VAL A 231 -1.67 10.83 1.01
CA VAL A 231 -1.51 12.22 0.56
C VAL A 231 -0.03 12.58 0.60
N VAL A 232 0.55 12.63 1.80
CA VAL A 232 1.90 13.19 2.00
C VAL A 232 2.96 12.41 1.21
N LYS A 233 3.06 11.10 1.44
CA LYS A 233 4.02 10.23 0.75
C LYS A 233 3.77 10.16 -0.75
N VAL A 234 2.50 10.15 -1.17
CA VAL A 234 2.17 10.10 -2.60
C VAL A 234 2.62 11.37 -3.31
N TYR A 235 2.28 12.56 -2.80
CA TYR A 235 2.71 13.82 -3.41
C TYR A 235 4.22 13.98 -3.43
N GLU A 236 4.91 13.51 -2.38
CA GLU A 236 6.37 13.49 -2.37
C GLU A 236 6.94 12.63 -3.51
N GLN A 237 6.35 11.47 -3.78
CA GLN A 237 6.78 10.56 -4.86
C GLN A 237 6.42 11.08 -6.26
N ILE A 238 5.26 11.72 -6.43
CA ILE A 238 4.77 12.13 -7.76
C ILE A 238 5.09 13.59 -8.13
N ALA A 239 5.78 14.34 -7.26
CA ALA A 239 5.94 15.79 -7.37
C ALA A 239 6.42 16.28 -8.75
N MET A 240 7.41 15.61 -9.34
CA MET A 240 7.95 15.96 -10.66
C MET A 240 6.89 15.82 -11.76
N HIS A 241 6.31 14.62 -11.90
CA HIS A 241 5.27 14.35 -12.90
C HIS A 241 3.99 15.18 -12.66
N PHE A 242 3.65 15.45 -11.40
CA PHE A 242 2.57 16.38 -11.03
C PHE A 242 2.85 17.77 -11.60
N SER A 243 4.07 18.28 -11.44
CA SER A 243 4.46 19.62 -11.88
C SER A 243 4.41 19.77 -13.40
N ASP A 244 4.90 18.78 -14.14
CA ASP A 244 4.92 18.79 -15.61
C ASP A 244 3.51 18.87 -16.20
N THR A 245 2.56 18.13 -15.60
CA THR A 245 1.21 17.98 -16.12
C THR A 245 0.23 19.09 -15.67
N ARG A 246 0.60 19.95 -14.71
CA ARG A 246 -0.32 20.91 -14.06
C ARG A 246 0.29 22.31 -13.90
N HIS A 247 0.42 23.04 -15.00
CA HIS A 247 1.01 24.38 -15.03
C HIS A 247 0.01 25.53 -15.28
N SER A 248 -1.19 25.27 -15.83
CA SER A 248 -2.12 26.34 -16.20
C SER A 248 -3.01 26.82 -15.03
N PRO A 249 -2.96 28.12 -14.65
CA PRO A 249 -3.83 28.66 -13.61
C PRO A 249 -5.30 28.58 -14.01
N TRP A 250 -6.17 28.30 -13.04
CA TRP A 250 -7.61 28.28 -13.28
C TRP A 250 -8.16 29.70 -13.46
N PRO A 251 -9.06 29.95 -14.45
CA PRO A 251 -9.50 31.31 -14.79
C PRO A 251 -10.10 32.09 -13.63
N ARG A 252 -10.92 31.46 -12.78
CA ARG A 252 -11.55 32.11 -11.62
C ARG A 252 -10.53 32.51 -10.55
N VAL A 253 -9.57 31.63 -10.24
CA VAL A 253 -8.48 31.92 -9.29
C VAL A 253 -7.58 33.04 -9.84
N LYS A 254 -7.24 32.98 -11.13
CA LYS A 254 -6.47 34.04 -11.79
C LYS A 254 -7.18 35.40 -11.73
N ARG A 255 -8.48 35.42 -12.00
CA ARG A 255 -9.30 36.65 -11.91
C ARG A 255 -9.35 37.19 -10.49
N PHE A 256 -9.52 36.34 -9.49
CA PHE A 256 -9.49 36.73 -8.08
C PHE A 256 -8.17 37.44 -7.73
N LEU A 257 -7.02 36.81 -8.04
CA LEU A 257 -5.69 37.39 -7.77
C LEU A 257 -5.44 38.71 -8.53
N ASN A 258 -5.88 38.79 -9.79
CA ASN A 258 -5.72 40.01 -10.60
C ASN A 258 -6.60 41.17 -10.15
N ASN A 259 -7.67 40.91 -9.39
CA ASN A 259 -8.57 41.93 -8.86
C ASN A 259 -8.15 42.44 -7.48
N LEU A 260 -7.15 41.83 -6.84
CA LEU A 260 -6.59 42.32 -5.58
C LEU A 260 -5.83 43.64 -5.81
N LYS A 261 -5.77 44.46 -4.76
CA LYS A 261 -5.07 45.73 -4.81
C LYS A 261 -3.56 45.51 -4.95
N ASN A 262 -2.89 46.36 -5.72
CA ASN A 262 -1.43 46.34 -5.83
C ASN A 262 -0.78 46.48 -4.44
N GLY A 263 0.24 45.66 -4.20
CA GLY A 263 0.95 45.54 -2.93
C GLY A 263 0.26 44.67 -1.88
N SER A 264 -0.91 44.08 -2.17
CA SER A 264 -1.57 43.16 -1.25
C SER A 264 -0.69 41.96 -0.91
N ILE A 265 -0.70 41.57 0.37
CA ILE A 265 0.06 40.42 0.87
C ILE A 265 -0.84 39.18 0.77
N VAL A 266 -0.38 38.16 0.06
CA VAL A 266 -1.18 36.97 -0.27
C VAL A 266 -0.48 35.68 0.17
N ALA A 267 -1.23 34.79 0.83
CA ALA A 267 -0.78 33.44 1.11
C ALA A 267 -1.42 32.43 0.15
N ASP A 268 -0.60 31.59 -0.49
CA ASP A 268 -1.05 30.39 -1.21
C ASP A 268 -0.79 29.16 -0.32
N VAL A 269 -1.83 28.71 0.39
CA VAL A 269 -1.75 27.60 1.35
C VAL A 269 -2.06 26.30 0.62
N GLY A 270 -1.08 25.38 0.60
CA GLY A 270 -1.02 24.21 -0.28
C GLY A 270 -0.68 24.60 -1.71
N CYS A 271 0.37 25.40 -1.89
CA CYS A 271 0.71 26.02 -3.17
C CYS A 271 1.15 25.02 -4.26
N GLY A 272 1.39 23.76 -3.90
CA GLY A 272 1.88 22.74 -4.81
C GLY A 272 3.16 23.18 -5.53
N ASN A 273 3.16 23.12 -6.86
CA ASN A 273 4.28 23.57 -7.70
C ASN A 273 4.33 25.10 -7.92
N GLY A 274 3.57 25.89 -7.16
CA GLY A 274 3.59 27.34 -7.20
C GLY A 274 2.85 27.93 -8.40
N LYS A 275 1.88 27.19 -8.96
CA LYS A 275 1.12 27.56 -10.16
C LYS A 275 0.47 28.95 -10.08
N TYR A 276 0.07 29.37 -8.88
CA TYR A 276 -0.59 30.65 -8.65
C TYR A 276 0.37 31.75 -8.18
N LEU A 277 1.57 31.38 -7.72
CA LEU A 277 2.62 32.31 -7.36
C LEU A 277 3.11 33.01 -8.65
N GLY A 278 3.12 34.34 -8.65
CA GLY A 278 3.50 35.15 -9.80
C GLY A 278 2.42 35.34 -10.87
N VAL A 279 1.17 34.90 -10.65
CA VAL A 279 0.06 35.20 -11.57
C VAL A 279 -0.20 36.71 -11.71
N ASN A 280 -0.06 37.44 -10.61
CA ASN A 280 -0.11 38.89 -10.57
C ASN A 280 1.21 39.41 -9.95
N PRO A 281 2.09 40.06 -10.74
CA PRO A 281 3.40 40.52 -10.27
C PRO A 281 3.32 41.70 -9.29
N ASP A 282 2.15 42.36 -9.18
CA ASP A 282 1.94 43.47 -8.25
C ASP A 282 1.60 43.01 -6.83
N LEU A 283 1.52 41.70 -6.57
CA LEU A 283 1.23 41.12 -5.26
C LEU A 283 2.50 40.66 -4.54
N VAL A 284 2.48 40.74 -3.20
CA VAL A 284 3.51 40.14 -2.36
C VAL A 284 3.01 38.75 -1.92
N SER A 285 3.39 37.71 -2.65
CA SER A 285 2.89 36.35 -2.41
C SER A 285 3.92 35.46 -1.70
N ILE A 286 3.43 34.67 -0.74
CA ILE A 286 4.18 33.58 -0.12
C ILE A 286 3.39 32.27 -0.25
N GLY A 287 4.07 31.21 -0.67
CA GLY A 287 3.49 29.88 -0.76
C GLY A 287 3.88 29.00 0.42
N SER A 288 2.98 28.11 0.83
CA SER A 288 3.35 26.99 1.70
C SER A 288 2.75 25.68 1.23
N ASP A 289 3.52 24.60 1.35
CA ASP A 289 3.08 23.25 1.03
C ASP A 289 3.77 22.26 1.96
N ARG A 290 3.17 21.09 2.14
CA ARG A 290 3.73 20.03 2.99
C ARG A 290 4.80 19.22 2.26
N SER A 291 4.73 19.12 0.93
CA SER A 291 5.70 18.36 0.13
C SER A 291 7.00 19.14 -0.05
N ILE A 292 8.10 18.51 0.37
CA ILE A 292 9.44 19.08 0.24
C ILE A 292 9.83 19.16 -1.24
N ASN A 293 9.49 18.14 -2.02
CA ASN A 293 9.77 18.11 -3.45
C ASN A 293 9.01 19.20 -4.23
N LEU A 294 7.74 19.47 -3.92
CA LEU A 294 6.99 20.56 -4.55
C LEU A 294 7.52 21.95 -4.15
N ILE A 295 7.88 22.14 -2.88
CA ILE A 295 8.52 23.37 -2.40
C ILE A 295 9.88 23.59 -3.09
N SER A 296 10.64 22.52 -3.34
CA SER A 296 11.93 22.61 -4.04
C SER A 296 11.74 23.13 -5.47
N ILE A 297 10.71 22.64 -6.19
CA ILE A 297 10.35 23.14 -7.53
C ILE A 297 9.95 24.63 -7.49
N CYS A 298 9.21 25.06 -6.46
CA CYS A 298 8.88 26.48 -6.30
C CYS A 298 10.11 27.35 -6.08
N LYS A 299 11.08 26.88 -5.29
CA LYS A 299 12.34 27.60 -5.05
C LYS A 299 13.17 27.72 -6.32
N GLU A 300 13.24 26.68 -7.14
CA GLU A 300 13.89 26.73 -8.46
C GLU A 300 13.24 27.77 -9.39
N ARG A 301 11.94 28.03 -9.21
CA ARG A 301 11.19 29.09 -9.91
C ARG A 301 11.33 30.48 -9.26
N ASN A 302 12.18 30.63 -8.25
CA ASN A 302 12.41 31.85 -7.47
C ASN A 302 11.15 32.38 -6.75
N PHE A 303 10.28 31.50 -6.27
CA PHE A 303 9.16 31.89 -5.42
C PHE A 303 9.51 31.85 -3.93
N GLU A 304 8.94 32.79 -3.17
CA GLU A 304 9.01 32.80 -1.72
C GLU A 304 8.09 31.71 -1.14
N VAL A 305 8.69 30.66 -0.59
CA VAL A 305 7.94 29.49 -0.13
C VAL A 305 8.52 28.85 1.12
N CYS A 306 7.66 28.19 1.90
CA CYS A 306 8.06 27.41 3.08
C CYS A 306 7.34 26.06 3.18
N ILE A 307 7.95 25.12 3.91
CA ILE A 307 7.31 23.84 4.22
C ILE A 307 6.34 24.07 5.39
N SER A 308 5.08 23.69 5.22
CA SER A 308 4.04 23.84 6.26
C SER A 308 2.94 22.80 6.16
N ASP A 309 2.32 22.49 7.29
CA ASP A 309 1.02 21.85 7.35
C ASP A 309 -0.09 22.92 7.33
N CYS A 310 -1.18 22.72 6.59
CA CYS A 310 -2.32 23.65 6.57
C CYS A 310 -3.13 23.64 7.87
N LEU A 311 -2.94 22.64 8.73
CA LEU A 311 -3.53 22.55 10.07
C LEU A 311 -2.78 23.37 11.12
N THR A 312 -1.58 23.86 10.81
CA THR A 312 -0.77 24.70 11.71
C THR A 312 0.19 25.54 10.88
N LEU A 313 -0.26 26.73 10.49
CA LEU A 313 0.47 27.61 9.58
C LEU A 313 1.53 28.43 10.34
N PRO A 314 2.77 28.56 9.83
CA PRO A 314 3.86 29.30 10.45
C PRO A 314 3.71 30.83 10.30
N TYR A 315 2.50 31.30 10.01
CA TYR A 315 2.22 32.70 9.79
C TYR A 315 1.58 33.34 11.03
N ARG A 316 1.89 34.62 11.23
CA ARG A 316 1.23 35.43 12.26
C ARG A 316 -0.23 35.65 11.89
N SER A 317 -1.07 35.78 12.90
CA SER A 317 -2.50 36.07 12.72
C SER A 317 -2.71 37.47 12.15
N ASN A 318 -3.77 37.67 11.38
CA ASN A 318 -4.20 38.96 10.83
C ASN A 318 -3.15 39.70 9.97
N VAL A 319 -2.44 38.99 9.08
CA VAL A 319 -1.36 39.58 8.25
C VAL A 319 -1.73 39.66 6.78
N PHE A 320 -2.44 38.67 6.24
CA PHE A 320 -2.69 38.60 4.80
C PHE A 320 -3.95 39.36 4.41
N ASP A 321 -3.89 40.09 3.30
CA ASP A 321 -5.06 40.72 2.69
C ASP A 321 -5.92 39.70 1.93
N ALA A 322 -5.28 38.64 1.41
CA ALA A 322 -5.97 37.51 0.83
C ALA A 322 -5.24 36.19 1.08
N VAL A 323 -6.02 35.11 1.16
CA VAL A 323 -5.50 33.75 1.27
C VAL A 323 -6.19 32.90 0.22
N ILE A 324 -5.43 32.12 -0.54
CA ILE A 324 -5.98 31.10 -1.44
C ILE A 324 -5.63 29.71 -0.91
N CYS A 325 -6.58 28.79 -1.00
CA CYS A 325 -6.43 27.39 -0.63
C CYS A 325 -7.11 26.52 -1.68
N ILE A 326 -6.35 26.14 -2.71
CA ILE A 326 -6.88 25.58 -3.95
C ILE A 326 -6.53 24.10 -4.05
N ALA A 327 -7.54 23.25 -4.01
CA ALA A 327 -7.42 21.80 -4.09
C ALA A 327 -6.57 21.19 -2.95
N VAL A 328 -6.82 21.61 -1.71
CA VAL A 328 -6.01 21.22 -0.53
C VAL A 328 -6.84 20.51 0.54
N ILE A 329 -7.86 21.17 1.10
CA ILE A 329 -8.57 20.65 2.28
C ILE A 329 -9.37 19.36 2.03
N HIS A 330 -9.65 19.01 0.77
CA HIS A 330 -10.21 17.70 0.42
C HIS A 330 -9.24 16.54 0.70
N HIS A 331 -7.96 16.81 0.92
CA HIS A 331 -7.01 15.78 1.33
C HIS A 331 -7.09 15.46 2.83
N LEU A 332 -7.89 16.19 3.62
CA LEU A 332 -8.07 15.96 5.05
C LEU A 332 -9.25 15.02 5.30
N SER A 333 -8.96 13.93 6.00
CA SER A 333 -9.81 12.75 6.08
C SER A 333 -10.98 12.84 7.04
N THR A 334 -11.01 13.86 7.90
CA THR A 334 -12.11 14.09 8.84
C THR A 334 -12.59 15.53 8.78
N GLN A 335 -13.89 15.73 9.04
CA GLN A 335 -14.51 17.04 9.07
C GLN A 335 -13.83 17.97 10.10
N THR A 336 -13.45 17.46 11.27
CA THR A 336 -12.74 18.24 12.30
C THR A 336 -11.42 18.80 11.79
N ARG A 337 -10.65 18.02 11.02
CA ARG A 337 -9.38 18.48 10.43
C ARG A 337 -9.64 19.50 9.33
N ARG A 338 -10.67 19.29 8.49
CA ARG A 338 -11.09 20.28 7.49
C ARG A 338 -11.47 21.61 8.14
N LEU A 339 -12.26 21.58 9.22
CA LEU A 339 -12.63 22.77 9.99
C LEU A 339 -11.39 23.48 10.54
N GLN A 340 -10.48 22.75 11.19
CA GLN A 340 -9.22 23.30 11.71
C GLN A 340 -8.39 23.98 10.62
N ALA A 341 -8.30 23.39 9.43
CA ALA A 341 -7.58 24.02 8.31
C ALA A 341 -8.23 25.35 7.92
N VAL A 342 -9.56 25.41 7.82
CA VAL A 342 -10.27 26.66 7.49
C VAL A 342 -10.10 27.70 8.60
N GLU A 343 -10.14 27.29 9.87
CA GLU A 343 -9.83 28.16 11.02
C GLU A 343 -8.41 28.75 10.92
N GLU A 344 -7.42 27.96 10.50
CA GLU A 344 -6.06 28.45 10.27
C GLU A 344 -5.97 29.45 9.12
N LEU A 345 -6.70 29.23 8.00
CA LEU A 345 -6.77 30.19 6.90
C LEU A 345 -7.35 31.54 7.37
N ILE A 346 -8.39 31.49 8.19
CA ILE A 346 -9.05 32.69 8.72
C ILE A 346 -8.20 33.35 9.80
N ARG A 347 -7.48 32.59 10.62
CA ARG A 347 -6.58 33.14 11.63
C ARG A 347 -5.53 34.06 11.01
N ILE A 348 -4.99 33.69 9.85
CA ILE A 348 -3.89 34.42 9.20
C ILE A 348 -4.36 35.61 8.35
N VAL A 349 -5.63 35.62 7.92
CA VAL A 349 -6.21 36.72 7.13
C VAL A 349 -6.57 37.90 8.03
N ASN A 350 -6.37 39.12 7.54
CA ASN A 350 -6.75 40.33 8.27
C ASN A 350 -8.27 40.58 8.23
N THR A 351 -8.73 41.51 9.06
CA THR A 351 -10.14 41.94 9.03
C THR A 351 -10.47 42.56 7.67
N ASN A 352 -11.55 42.08 7.05
CA ASN A 352 -11.98 42.40 5.68
C ASN A 352 -11.10 41.79 4.56
N GLY A 353 -10.10 40.98 4.90
CA GLY A 353 -9.36 40.22 3.92
C GLY A 353 -10.20 39.06 3.37
N LEU A 354 -9.78 38.54 2.22
CA LEU A 354 -10.55 37.57 1.45
C LEU A 354 -9.90 36.18 1.49
N VAL A 355 -10.70 35.13 1.71
CA VAL A 355 -10.23 33.74 1.61
C VAL A 355 -10.93 33.07 0.44
N LEU A 356 -10.16 32.53 -0.50
CA LEU A 356 -10.68 31.74 -1.62
C LEU A 356 -10.34 30.26 -1.43
N ILE A 357 -11.36 29.43 -1.27
CA ILE A 357 -11.21 27.98 -1.13
C ILE A 357 -11.79 27.29 -2.36
N TYR A 358 -11.05 26.33 -2.92
CA TYR A 358 -11.52 25.49 -4.03
C TYR A 358 -11.35 24.02 -3.66
N VAL A 359 -12.44 23.25 -3.74
CA VAL A 359 -12.45 21.81 -3.42
C VAL A 359 -13.02 21.01 -4.58
N TRP A 360 -12.85 19.68 -4.53
CA TRP A 360 -13.48 18.79 -5.50
C TRP A 360 -14.90 18.51 -5.02
N ALA A 361 -15.88 18.63 -5.92
CA ALA A 361 -17.28 18.37 -5.64
C ALA A 361 -17.69 16.96 -6.10
N ILE A 362 -18.66 16.35 -5.42
CA ILE A 362 -19.25 15.08 -5.85
C ILE A 362 -20.06 15.29 -7.14
N GLU A 363 -20.79 16.39 -7.22
CA GLU A 363 -21.58 16.81 -8.36
C GLU A 363 -20.65 17.43 -9.42
N GLN A 364 -20.29 16.65 -10.42
CA GLN A 364 -19.69 17.17 -11.64
C GLN A 364 -20.80 17.37 -12.66
N ASP A 365 -21.27 18.60 -12.83
CA ASP A 365 -22.22 18.93 -13.88
C ASP A 365 -21.59 18.55 -15.24
N ASN A 366 -22.22 17.60 -15.95
CA ASN A 366 -21.76 17.10 -17.26
C ASN A 366 -21.90 18.12 -18.41
N GLU A 367 -22.03 19.40 -18.09
CA GLU A 367 -22.10 20.47 -19.09
C GLU A 367 -20.82 21.32 -19.06
N LYS A 368 -19.83 20.91 -19.88
CA LYS A 368 -19.12 21.78 -20.85
C LYS A 368 -17.89 21.09 -21.47
N ASN A 369 -18.17 20.22 -22.44
CA ASN A 369 -17.47 20.28 -23.73
C ASN A 369 -18.36 21.08 -24.69
N LEU A 370 -18.47 22.39 -24.52
CA LEU A 370 -19.04 23.29 -25.52
C LEU A 370 -18.35 24.64 -25.40
N ASN A 371 -17.66 25.02 -26.47
CA ASN A 371 -17.38 26.40 -26.84
C ASN A 371 -18.60 27.28 -26.56
N LEU A 372 -18.39 28.55 -26.17
CA LEU A 372 -19.25 29.73 -26.38
C LEU A 372 -18.61 30.86 -25.53
N CYS A 373 -17.88 31.84 -26.09
CA CYS A 373 -18.36 32.90 -26.99
C CYS A 373 -19.75 33.43 -26.60
N GLU A 374 -19.71 34.60 -25.97
CA GLU A 374 -20.65 35.72 -26.07
C GLU A 374 -22.16 35.58 -25.78
N ASN A 375 -22.61 36.63 -25.08
CA ASN A 375 -23.94 37.25 -25.08
C ASN A 375 -25.01 36.74 -24.09
N SER A 376 -25.05 37.45 -22.96
CA SER A 376 -26.21 38.20 -22.44
C SER A 376 -27.60 37.81 -22.95
N ARG A 377 -28.49 37.44 -22.03
CA ARG A 377 -29.81 38.08 -21.82
C ARG A 377 -30.50 37.61 -20.54
N ILE A 378 -31.25 38.56 -20.01
CA ILE A 378 -32.04 38.59 -18.78
C ILE A 378 -33.34 37.79 -19.00
N GLU A 379 -33.81 37.07 -17.98
CA GLU A 379 -35.21 37.08 -17.47
C GLU A 379 -35.46 35.92 -16.47
N SER A 380 -35.88 36.29 -15.25
CA SER A 380 -36.75 35.48 -14.38
C SER A 380 -38.21 35.84 -14.69
N PRO A 381 -39.26 35.22 -14.09
CA PRO A 381 -39.35 33.96 -13.33
C PRO A 381 -40.50 33.06 -13.86
N ASN A 382 -40.66 31.83 -13.35
CA ASN A 382 -41.99 31.36 -12.96
C ASN A 382 -41.99 30.14 -12.02
N ILE A 383 -42.87 30.29 -11.04
CA ILE A 383 -43.26 29.41 -9.95
C ILE A 383 -43.94 28.14 -10.47
N CYS A 384 -43.69 26.99 -9.86
CA CYS A 384 -44.66 25.90 -9.73
C CYS A 384 -44.49 25.21 -8.37
N ILE A 385 -45.47 25.46 -7.50
CA ILE A 385 -45.71 24.78 -6.23
C ILE A 385 -46.38 23.45 -6.57
N SER A 386 -45.86 22.34 -6.04
CA SER A 386 -46.68 21.16 -5.76
C SER A 386 -46.18 20.47 -4.49
N SER A 387 -46.89 20.78 -3.42
CA SER A 387 -46.95 20.12 -2.12
C SER A 387 -47.37 18.65 -2.24
N ASN A 388 -46.64 17.78 -1.56
CA ASN A 388 -47.07 16.59 -0.81
C ASN A 388 -45.76 15.95 -0.29
N GLY A 389 -45.43 15.85 0.99
CA GLY A 389 -46.27 15.73 2.17
C GLY A 389 -45.82 14.49 2.93
N SER A 390 -44.69 14.55 3.63
CA SER A 390 -44.43 13.73 4.82
C SER A 390 -43.31 14.38 5.64
N THR A 391 -43.75 15.07 6.67
CA THR A 391 -42.96 15.50 7.82
C THR A 391 -42.32 14.29 8.49
N ASP A 392 -41.00 14.31 8.64
CA ASP A 392 -40.41 14.01 9.93
C ASP A 392 -39.18 14.88 10.14
N LYS A 393 -39.08 15.34 11.38
CA LYS A 393 -38.29 16.48 11.85
C LYS A 393 -37.36 15.96 12.94
N LEU A 394 -36.12 16.44 12.92
CA LEU A 394 -35.08 16.35 13.98
C LEU A 394 -34.44 14.95 14.13
N CYS A 395 -33.13 14.80 14.34
CA CYS A 395 -32.21 15.53 15.23
C CYS A 395 -30.80 15.49 14.62
N CYS A 396 -30.03 16.59 14.59
CA CYS A 396 -29.00 16.90 15.57
C CYS A 396 -28.37 15.69 16.28
N ASP A 397 -27.32 15.10 15.69
CA ASP A 397 -26.46 14.18 16.40
C ASP A 397 -25.57 14.97 17.35
N LYS A 398 -26.07 15.11 18.58
CA LYS A 398 -25.22 15.34 19.75
C LYS A 398 -24.31 14.13 19.90
N PHE A 399 -23.00 14.37 19.91
CA PHE A 399 -21.96 13.40 20.22
C PHE A 399 -22.34 12.47 21.39
N SER A 400 -22.69 11.22 21.07
CA SER A 400 -22.44 10.06 21.93
C SER A 400 -21.22 9.35 21.36
N TYR A 401 -20.20 9.11 22.20
CA TYR A 401 -19.18 8.11 21.91
C TYR A 401 -19.81 6.72 22.09
N ASP A 402 -20.73 6.36 21.20
CA ASP A 402 -21.17 4.97 21.11
C ASP A 402 -20.05 4.19 20.43
N ALA A 403 -19.66 3.07 21.04
CA ALA A 403 -18.56 2.23 20.59
C ALA A 403 -18.85 1.69 19.17
N ILE A 404 -18.36 2.39 18.15
CA ILE A 404 -18.38 1.93 16.76
C ILE A 404 -17.56 0.64 16.68
N THR A 405 -18.26 -0.50 16.65
CA THR A 405 -17.68 -1.80 16.35
C THR A 405 -17.04 -1.80 14.96
N ILE A 406 -15.92 -2.52 14.80
CA ILE A 406 -15.16 -2.58 13.53
C ILE A 406 -16.06 -2.98 12.33
N GLU A 407 -17.14 -3.73 12.59
CA GLU A 407 -18.10 -4.21 11.58
C GLU A 407 -19.00 -3.13 10.96
N SER A 408 -19.11 -1.93 11.54
CA SER A 408 -19.95 -0.84 10.99
C SER A 408 -19.16 0.27 10.28
N ARG A 409 -17.82 0.16 10.21
CA ARG A 409 -17.00 1.20 9.57
C ARG A 409 -17.12 1.13 8.04
N LYS A 410 -17.48 2.26 7.42
CA LYS A 410 -17.50 2.39 5.95
C LYS A 410 -16.08 2.23 5.39
N LYS A 411 -16.01 1.55 4.26
CA LYS A 411 -14.78 1.31 3.49
C LYS A 411 -14.58 2.42 2.46
N ILE A 412 -13.36 2.92 2.38
CA ILE A 412 -12.89 3.84 1.34
C ILE A 412 -12.62 3.02 0.07
N GLU A 413 -13.33 3.33 -1.01
CA GLU A 413 -13.18 2.66 -2.30
C GLU A 413 -12.18 3.40 -3.20
N ILE A 414 -11.73 2.71 -4.24
CA ILE A 414 -10.89 3.29 -5.29
C ILE A 414 -11.82 3.76 -6.43
N SER A 415 -11.65 5.01 -6.86
CA SER A 415 -12.43 5.58 -7.97
C SER A 415 -12.08 4.92 -9.30
N GLU A 416 -13.10 4.45 -10.02
CA GLU A 416 -12.96 3.87 -11.38
C GLU A 416 -12.89 4.93 -12.50
N GLY A 417 -12.96 6.24 -12.19
CA GLY A 417 -12.87 7.29 -13.19
C GLY A 417 -13.43 8.64 -12.74
N ARG A 418 -13.15 9.70 -13.52
CA ARG A 418 -13.47 11.10 -13.15
C ARG A 418 -14.96 11.45 -13.22
N ASN A 419 -15.81 10.63 -13.82
CA ASN A 419 -17.12 11.09 -14.28
C ASN A 419 -18.31 10.75 -13.36
N THR A 420 -18.10 9.94 -12.31
CA THR A 420 -19.11 9.67 -11.28
C THR A 420 -18.43 9.22 -9.99
N PHE A 421 -18.39 10.08 -8.98
CA PHE A 421 -17.95 9.69 -7.64
C PHE A 421 -19.08 8.93 -6.94
N GLN A 422 -18.79 7.71 -6.47
CA GLN A 422 -19.78 6.84 -5.82
C GLN A 422 -19.91 7.10 -4.32
N GLN A 423 -18.90 7.75 -3.71
CA GLN A 423 -18.88 8.17 -2.32
C GLN A 423 -18.00 9.42 -2.13
N GLN A 424 -18.16 10.11 -0.99
CA GLN A 424 -17.39 11.32 -0.66
C GLN A 424 -15.92 11.01 -0.37
N ASP A 425 -15.64 9.96 0.42
CA ASP A 425 -14.28 9.60 0.82
C ASP A 425 -13.76 8.46 -0.06
N LEU A 426 -12.76 8.75 -0.89
CA LEU A 426 -12.28 7.78 -1.87
C LEU A 426 -10.78 7.93 -2.19
N LEU A 427 -10.23 6.87 -2.77
CA LEU A 427 -8.87 6.84 -3.31
C LEU A 427 -8.91 7.12 -4.82
N ILE A 428 -8.27 8.21 -5.25
CA ILE A 428 -8.12 8.59 -6.65
C ILE A 428 -6.78 8.05 -7.19
N PRO A 429 -6.79 7.16 -8.20
CA PRO A 429 -5.56 6.65 -8.78
C PRO A 429 -4.78 7.74 -9.53
N TRP A 430 -3.46 7.61 -9.51
CA TRP A 430 -2.52 8.43 -10.26
C TRP A 430 -1.53 7.50 -10.95
N HIS A 431 -1.56 7.52 -12.28
CA HIS A 431 -0.77 6.64 -13.12
C HIS A 431 0.53 7.34 -13.50
N LEU A 432 1.66 6.76 -13.12
CA LEU A 432 2.98 7.19 -13.54
C LEU A 432 3.42 6.30 -14.71
N LYS A 433 3.48 6.89 -15.91
CA LYS A 433 4.02 6.23 -17.11
C LYS A 433 5.39 6.81 -17.41
N GLU A 434 6.44 6.09 -17.07
CA GLU A 434 7.79 6.45 -17.52
C GLU A 434 7.96 6.05 -18.99
N GLU A 435 8.29 7.00 -19.86
CA GLU A 435 8.50 6.75 -21.30
C GLU A 435 9.56 5.67 -21.60
N LYS A 436 10.40 5.31 -20.62
CA LYS A 436 11.48 4.33 -20.75
C LYS A 436 11.18 2.96 -20.12
N CYS A 437 10.12 2.80 -19.32
CA CYS A 437 9.82 1.57 -18.59
C CYS A 437 8.41 1.05 -18.91
N LYS A 438 8.28 -0.24 -19.27
CA LYS A 438 6.98 -0.88 -19.59
C LYS A 438 6.09 -1.14 -18.36
N THR A 439 6.47 -0.66 -17.18
CA THR A 439 5.74 -0.86 -15.93
C THR A 439 5.01 0.43 -15.55
N GLU A 440 3.68 0.35 -15.47
CA GLU A 440 2.83 1.43 -14.98
C GLU A 440 2.75 1.34 -13.45
N GLU A 441 3.25 2.36 -12.76
CA GLU A 441 3.10 2.47 -11.31
C GLU A 441 1.86 3.30 -10.98
N ILE A 442 1.03 2.82 -10.04
CA ILE A 442 -0.23 3.45 -9.67
C ILE A 442 -0.19 3.85 -8.20
N PHE A 443 -0.31 5.16 -7.95
CA PHE A 443 -0.43 5.72 -6.62
C PHE A 443 -1.90 6.04 -6.31
N HIS A 444 -2.32 5.82 -5.06
CA HIS A 444 -3.71 6.05 -4.64
C HIS A 444 -3.77 7.24 -3.69
N ARG A 445 -4.37 8.33 -4.15
CA ARG A 445 -4.48 9.59 -3.40
C ARG A 445 -5.80 9.68 -2.67
N PHE A 446 -5.80 9.99 -1.38
CA PHE A 446 -7.04 10.19 -0.64
C PHE A 446 -7.70 11.54 -0.97
N TYR A 447 -9.01 11.50 -1.21
CA TYR A 447 -9.87 12.66 -1.44
C TYR A 447 -11.16 12.52 -0.64
N HIS A 448 -11.59 13.62 -0.05
CA HIS A 448 -12.96 13.88 0.37
C HIS A 448 -13.60 14.82 -0.65
N VAL A 449 -14.45 14.29 -1.53
CA VAL A 449 -15.22 15.11 -2.47
C VAL A 449 -16.46 15.67 -1.77
N PHE A 450 -16.56 16.99 -1.78
CA PHE A 450 -17.58 17.74 -1.06
C PHE A 450 -18.92 17.59 -1.76
N VAL A 451 -20.00 17.44 -1.01
CA VAL A 451 -21.35 17.56 -1.57
C VAL A 451 -21.78 19.03 -1.62
N LYS A 452 -22.72 19.36 -2.49
CA LYS A 452 -23.26 20.73 -2.58
C LYS A 452 -23.74 21.23 -1.22
N GLY A 453 -23.25 22.40 -0.80
CA GLY A 453 -23.58 23.02 0.49
C GLY A 453 -22.65 22.65 1.64
N GLU A 454 -21.83 21.60 1.52
CA GLU A 454 -20.98 21.13 2.62
C GLU A 454 -19.88 22.12 2.99
N LEU A 455 -19.24 22.75 1.99
CA LEU A 455 -18.18 23.72 2.27
C LEU A 455 -18.75 24.99 2.92
N GLU A 456 -19.92 25.43 2.46
CA GLU A 456 -20.66 26.55 3.02
C GLU A 456 -21.07 26.28 4.47
N GLU A 457 -21.57 25.07 4.74
CA GLU A 457 -21.89 24.63 6.09
C GLU A 457 -20.62 24.61 6.97
N LEU A 458 -19.52 24.05 6.48
CA LEU A 458 -18.24 24.02 7.20
C LEU A 458 -17.78 25.44 7.57
N CYS A 459 -17.83 26.38 6.63
CA CYS A 459 -17.46 27.78 6.85
C CYS A 459 -18.42 28.51 7.81
N SER A 460 -19.72 28.15 7.81
CA SER A 460 -20.72 28.78 8.69
C SER A 460 -20.50 28.52 10.18
N HIS A 461 -19.74 27.47 10.52
CA HIS A 461 -19.36 27.17 11.90
C HIS A 461 -18.27 28.10 12.46
N ILE A 462 -17.62 28.90 11.60
CA ILE A 462 -16.52 29.76 12.02
C ILE A 462 -17.06 31.17 12.28
N PRO A 463 -16.86 31.71 13.49
CA PRO A 463 -17.41 33.01 13.85
C PRO A 463 -16.73 34.13 13.06
N PHE A 464 -17.46 35.22 12.85
CA PHE A 464 -16.96 36.46 12.22
C PHE A 464 -16.54 36.33 10.75
N VAL A 465 -17.05 35.31 10.05
CA VAL A 465 -16.88 35.11 8.61
C VAL A 465 -18.18 35.41 7.87
N LYS A 466 -18.07 35.97 6.66
CA LYS A 466 -19.18 36.13 5.73
C LYS A 466 -18.84 35.43 4.41
N ILE A 467 -19.75 34.57 3.94
CA ILE A 467 -19.64 33.95 2.61
C ILE A 467 -20.14 34.96 1.57
N GLU A 468 -19.28 35.35 0.62
CA GLU A 468 -19.61 36.33 -0.42
C GLU A 468 -20.05 35.69 -1.74
N ASP A 469 -19.42 34.57 -2.13
CA ASP A 469 -19.66 33.87 -3.40
C ASP A 469 -19.42 32.35 -3.21
N VAL A 470 -20.12 31.52 -3.99
CA VAL A 470 -20.07 30.04 -3.94
C VAL A 470 -19.84 29.47 -5.35
#